data_AF-A0AAD9ZWZ3-F1
#
_entry.id   AF-A0AAD9ZWZ3-F1
#
_cell.length_a   1.000
_cell.length_b   1.000
_cell.length_c   1.000
_cell.angle_alpha   90.00
_cell.angle_beta   90.00
_cell.angle_gamma   90.00
#
_symmetry.space_group_name_H-M   'P 1'
#
loop_
_entity.id
_entity.type
_entity.pdbx_description
1 polymer ?
#
loop_
_entity_poly.entity_id
_entity_poly.type
_entity_poly.pdbx_seq_one_letter_code
_entity_poly.pdbx_strand_id
1 'polypeptide(L)' 'MNTDITASEKPQYPIIDRNPPFMTVVGNLNTLDYLRFSTITGVFVHEGEVARYHKRGFAN' A
#
# COMPACT_ATOMS: atom_id res chain seq x y z
N MET A 1 -14.56 7.40 24.90
CA MET A 1 -14.42 7.41 23.43
C MET A 1 -14.50 5.97 22.97
N ASN A 2 -15.38 5.63 22.03
CA ASN A 2 -15.48 4.26 21.52
C ASN A 2 -14.52 4.12 20.33
N THR A 3 -13.54 3.24 20.44
CA THR A 3 -12.48 3.02 19.44
C THR A 3 -12.42 1.57 18.98
N ASP A 4 -13.54 0.86 19.12
CA ASP A 4 -13.64 -0.55 18.76
C ASP A 4 -13.59 -0.73 17.25
N ILE A 5 -12.84 -1.74 16.80
CA ILE A 5 -12.72 -2.08 15.38
C ILE A 5 -13.61 -3.28 15.08
N THR A 6 -14.73 -3.02 14.43
CA THR A 6 -15.67 -4.03 13.94
C THR A 6 -16.01 -3.75 12.48
N ALA A 7 -16.24 -4.82 11.72
CA ALA A 7 -16.73 -4.74 10.34
C ALA A 7 -18.21 -5.16 10.31
N SER A 8 -18.96 -4.65 9.32
CA SER A 8 -20.36 -5.06 9.12
C SER A 8 -20.48 -6.54 8.79
N GLU A 9 -19.50 -7.08 8.06
CA GLU A 9 -19.44 -8.50 7.70
C GLU A 9 -18.45 -9.24 8.61
N LYS A 10 -18.75 -10.51 8.89
CA LYS A 10 -17.84 -11.37 9.64
C LYS A 10 -16.66 -11.77 8.76
N PRO A 11 -15.45 -11.90 9.32
CA PRO A 11 -14.29 -12.37 8.56
C PRO A 11 -14.53 -13.80 8.06
N GLN A 12 -14.28 -14.00 6.76
CA GLN A 12 -14.48 -15.29 6.10
C GLN A 12 -13.38 -16.32 6.44
N TYR A 13 -12.21 -15.83 6.85
CA TYR A 13 -11.06 -16.64 7.25
C TYR A 13 -10.78 -16.49 8.75
N PRO A 14 -10.05 -17.44 9.37
CA PRO A 14 -9.70 -17.35 10.78
C PRO A 14 -8.99 -16.03 11.11
N ILE A 15 -9.43 -15.40 12.20
CA ILE A 15 -8.82 -14.17 12.70
C ILE A 15 -7.52 -14.54 13.41
N ILE A 16 -6.40 -13.99 12.94
CA ILE A 16 -5.10 -14.11 13.62
C ILE A 16 -5.00 -13.05 14.72
N ASP A 17 -5.26 -11.79 14.37
CA ASP A 17 -5.35 -10.65 15.28
C ASP A 17 -6.43 -9.68 14.76
N ARG A 18 -7.27 -9.17 15.65
CA ARG A 18 -8.40 -8.28 15.30
C ARG A 18 -7.97 -6.81 15.20
N ASN A 19 -6.95 -6.41 15.96
CA ASN A 19 -6.44 -5.04 15.97
C ASN A 19 -4.93 -5.04 16.22
N PRO A 20 -4.15 -5.56 15.26
CA PRO A 20 -2.71 -5.62 15.40
C PRO A 20 -2.11 -4.20 15.48
N PRO A 21 -1.17 -3.95 16.41
CA PRO A 21 -0.40 -2.71 16.41
C PRO A 21 0.32 -2.50 15.08
N PHE A 22 0.56 -1.22 14.72
CA PHE A 22 1.17 -0.86 13.44
C PHE A 22 2.45 -1.65 13.12
N MET A 23 3.37 -1.75 14.09
CA MET A 23 4.64 -2.46 13.91
C MET A 23 4.46 -3.95 13.60
N THR A 24 3.41 -4.58 14.12
CA THR A 24 3.06 -5.97 13.83
C THR A 24 2.58 -6.12 12.39
N VAL A 25 1.77 -5.17 11.89
CA VAL A 25 1.29 -5.21 10.51
C VAL A 25 2.43 -5.06 9.52
N VAL A 26 3.29 -4.05 9.70
CA VAL A 26 4.41 -3.80 8.76
C VAL A 26 5.51 -4.87 8.87
N GLY A 27 5.72 -5.44 10.06
CA GLY A 27 6.65 -6.56 10.26
C GLY A 27 6.19 -7.86 9.60
N ASN A 28 4.89 -8.00 9.30
CA ASN A 28 4.29 -9.19 8.69
C ASN A 28 4.09 -9.07 7.16
N LEU A 29 4.63 -8.02 6.52
CA LEU A 29 4.61 -7.92 5.06
C LEU A 29 5.39 -9.06 4.44
N ASN A 30 4.77 -9.76 3.48
CA ASN A 30 5.42 -10.83 2.74
C ASN A 30 6.09 -10.30 1.45
N THR A 31 6.82 -11.16 0.76
CA THR A 31 7.50 -10.81 -0.50
C THR A 31 6.57 -10.23 -1.56
N LEU A 32 5.33 -10.72 -1.65
CA LEU A 32 4.34 -10.21 -2.62
C LEU A 32 3.86 -8.80 -2.23
N ASP A 33 3.73 -8.50 -0.94
CA ASP A 33 3.37 -7.14 -0.49
C ASP A 33 4.48 -6.14 -0.83
N TYR A 34 5.75 -6.52 -0.64
CA TYR A 34 6.89 -5.70 -1.08
C TYR A 34 6.95 -5.54 -2.59
N LEU A 35 6.64 -6.60 -3.37
CA LEU A 35 6.57 -6.51 -4.82
C LEU A 35 5.46 -5.56 -5.30
N ARG A 36 4.28 -5.59 -4.64
CA ARG A 36 3.19 -4.66 -4.92
C ARG A 36 3.60 -3.23 -4.59
N PHE A 37 4.19 -3.02 -3.41
CA PHE A 37 4.67 -1.70 -2.99
C PHE A 37 5.73 -1.14 -3.94
N SER A 38 6.72 -1.94 -4.33
CA SER A 38 7.79 -1.50 -5.23
C SER A 38 7.27 -1.22 -6.64
N THR A 39 6.35 -2.02 -7.15
CA THR A 39 5.75 -1.80 -8.48
C THR A 39 4.93 -0.52 -8.50
N ILE A 40 4.08 -0.30 -7.49
CA ILE A 40 3.25 0.90 -7.40
C ILE A 40 4.15 2.15 -7.33
N THR A 41 5.13 2.16 -6.43
CA THR A 41 6.06 3.28 -6.29
C THR A 41 6.87 3.51 -7.55
N GLY A 42 7.37 2.44 -8.19
CA GLY A 42 8.11 2.52 -9.44
C GLY A 42 7.32 3.16 -10.58
N VAL A 43 6.06 2.74 -10.79
CA VAL A 43 5.19 3.33 -11.82
C VAL A 43 4.97 4.83 -11.56
N PHE A 44 4.64 5.21 -10.32
CA PHE A 44 4.39 6.62 -10.01
C PHE A 44 5.63 7.51 -10.15
N VAL A 45 6.81 7.00 -9.79
CA VAL A 45 8.07 7.73 -10.01
C VAL A 45 8.34 7.88 -11.50
N HIS A 46 8.19 6.80 -12.27
CA HIS A 46 8.44 6.81 -13.71
C HIS A 46 7.50 7.77 -14.44
N GLU A 47 6.19 7.66 -14.23
CA GLU A 47 5.19 8.54 -14.85
C GLU A 47 5.35 9.99 -14.39
N GLY A 48 5.69 10.21 -13.12
CA GLY A 48 5.99 11.54 -12.60
C GLY A 48 7.20 12.17 -13.29
N GLU A 49 8.20 11.37 -13.65
CA GLU A 49 9.37 11.82 -14.40
C GLU A 49 9.04 12.09 -15.88
N VAL A 50 8.28 11.20 -16.53
CA VAL A 50 7.80 11.42 -17.91
C VAL A 50 6.96 12.71 -18.01
N ALA A 51 6.04 12.94 -17.08
CA ALA A 51 5.25 14.16 -17.02
C ALA A 51 6.13 15.41 -16.84
N ARG A 52 7.22 15.31 -16.05
CA ARG A 52 8.19 16.40 -15.89
C ARG A 52 8.93 16.71 -17.19
N TYR A 53 9.36 15.69 -17.94
CA TYR A 53 10.03 15.90 -19.24
C TYR A 53 9.09 16.52 -20.28
N HIS A 54 7.84 16.04 -20.35
CA HIS A 54 6.83 16.59 -21.25
C HIS A 54 6.57 18.07 -20.95
N LYS A 55 6.39 18.44 -19.66
CA LYS A 55 6.17 19.83 -19.25
C LYS A 55 7.36 20.76 -19.56
N ARG A 56 8.58 20.23 -19.62
CA ARG A 56 9.80 20.99 -19.91
C ARG A 56 10.15 21.05 -21.40
N GLY A 57 9.33 20.46 -22.27
CA GLY A 57 9.55 20.46 -23.72
C GLY A 57 10.73 19.61 -24.17
N PHE A 58 11.16 18.63 -23.36
CA PHE A 58 12.22 17.68 -23.70
C PHE A 58 11.68 16.39 -24.34
N ALA A 59 10.36 16.28 -24.49
CA ALA A 59 9.73 15.21 -25.26
C ALA A 59 9.72 15.62 -26.75
N ASN A 60 10.39 14.84 -27.60
CA ASN A 60 10.31 14.98 -29.06
C ASN A 60 8.91 14.66 -29.57
#